data_AF-A0A257NA33-F1
#
_entry.id   AF-A0A257NA33-F1
#
_cell.length_a   1.000
_cell.length_b   1.000
_cell.length_c   1.000
_cell.angle_alpha   90.00
_cell.angle_beta   90.00
_cell.angle_gamma   90.00
#
_symmetry.space_group_name_H-M   'P 1'
#
loop_
_entity.id
_entity.type
_entity.pdbx_description
1 polymer ?
#
loop_
_entity_poly.entity_id
_entity_poly.type
_entity_poly.pdbx_seq_one_letter_code
_entity_poly.pdbx_strand_id
1 'polypeptide(L)'
;MFDRRRFKDDIETRLRKVPEDKCIAFAVRSAMRVLPLLADRQGVPFRHWKPENKSNYLLAILKNTARGVEYVLTKGHIDYAAAIADAHIIHVAYVEACYHDVDCSTVYAANAAYTAYTACAEYPLTAYEYAHALVPNTYNYKTAAAYTADAAIDVNADVDIIREIQQDLADLEKMIAEKLLQQPLWSKATTKEWQHINSRFRFAVLKLNAGFEVWLDWYDDRLQGKPIDIKLLRQWNNVPKDIQKQGVVAINAYLKSLLPKVETRSVFESCLRYFQRLW
;
A
#
# COMPACT_ATOMS: atom_id res chain seq x y z
N MET A 1 -19.29 1.34 22.38
CA MET A 1 -18.28 2.30 21.92
C MET A 1 -16.98 1.53 21.71
N PHE A 2 -16.32 1.66 20.57
CA PHE A 2 -15.05 1.01 20.29
C PHE A 2 -13.92 1.73 21.05
N ASP A 3 -13.14 1.01 21.84
CA ASP A 3 -11.98 1.54 22.58
C ASP A 3 -10.72 1.41 21.72
N ARG A 4 -10.41 2.48 20.98
CA ARG A 4 -9.29 2.54 20.05
C ARG A 4 -7.94 2.37 20.75
N ARG A 5 -7.74 3.02 21.90
CA ARG A 5 -6.46 2.95 22.63
C ARG A 5 -6.20 1.52 23.06
N ARG A 6 -7.20 0.88 23.68
CA ARG A 6 -7.11 -0.52 24.08
C ARG A 6 -6.86 -1.45 22.89
N PHE A 7 -7.51 -1.18 21.76
CA PHE A 7 -7.30 -1.98 20.54
C PHE A 7 -5.86 -1.86 20.03
N LYS A 8 -5.33 -0.64 19.95
CA LYS A 8 -3.92 -0.42 19.56
C LYS A 8 -2.96 -1.10 20.54
N ASP A 9 -3.17 -0.96 21.84
CA ASP A 9 -2.33 -1.57 22.87
C ASP A 9 -2.33 -3.11 22.77
N ASP A 10 -3.47 -3.71 22.41
CA ASP A 10 -3.57 -5.15 22.13
C ASP A 10 -2.74 -5.54 20.90
N ILE A 11 -2.84 -4.80 19.79
CA ILE A 11 -2.02 -5.03 18.60
C ILE A 11 -0.53 -4.96 18.93
N GLU A 12 -0.09 -3.89 19.60
CA GLU A 12 1.31 -3.73 19.98
C GLU A 12 1.79 -4.91 20.85
N THR A 13 0.97 -5.31 21.82
CA THR A 13 1.27 -6.42 22.73
C THR A 13 1.41 -7.74 21.97
N ARG A 14 0.52 -8.02 21.01
CA ARG A 14 0.57 -9.24 20.21
C ARG A 14 1.76 -9.25 19.26
N LEU A 15 2.02 -8.14 18.55
CA LEU A 15 3.12 -8.02 17.61
C LEU A 15 4.50 -8.14 18.29
N ARG A 16 4.64 -7.80 19.58
CA ARG A 16 5.91 -7.96 20.34
C ARG A 16 6.53 -9.36 20.24
N LYS A 17 5.72 -10.41 20.08
CA LYS A 17 6.17 -11.80 20.01
C LYS A 17 6.25 -12.34 18.58
N VAL A 18 5.87 -11.53 17.60
CA VAL A 18 5.81 -11.92 16.20
C VAL A 18 7.15 -11.63 15.50
N PRO A 19 7.65 -12.55 14.65
CA PRO A 19 8.80 -12.30 13.78
C PRO A 19 8.64 -11.02 12.93
N GLU A 20 9.77 -10.42 12.59
CA GLU A 20 9.82 -9.14 11.87
C GLU A 20 9.07 -9.16 10.54
N ASP A 21 9.34 -10.15 9.70
CA ASP A 21 8.72 -10.27 8.39
C ASP A 21 7.19 -10.38 8.44
N LYS A 22 6.67 -11.05 9.47
CA LYS A 22 5.24 -11.16 9.74
C LYS A 22 4.65 -9.82 10.16
N CYS A 23 5.37 -9.04 10.97
CA CYS A 23 4.94 -7.68 11.34
C CYS A 23 4.89 -6.77 10.11
N ILE A 24 5.88 -6.88 9.22
CA ILE A 24 5.91 -6.11 7.97
C ILE A 24 4.79 -6.52 7.04
N ALA A 25 4.56 -7.82 6.84
CA ALA A 25 3.46 -8.32 6.03
C ALA A 25 2.10 -7.81 6.54
N PHE A 26 1.92 -7.82 7.87
CA PHE A 26 0.75 -7.27 8.54
C PHE A 26 0.59 -5.76 8.31
N ALA A 27 1.68 -4.99 8.44
CA ALA A 27 1.67 -3.56 8.20
C ALA A 27 1.31 -3.23 6.74
N VAL A 28 1.97 -3.89 5.78
CA VAL A 28 1.70 -3.72 4.34
C VAL A 28 0.24 -3.98 4.01
N ARG A 29 -0.34 -5.08 4.51
CA ARG A 29 -1.76 -5.40 4.30
C ARG A 29 -2.67 -4.36 4.94
N SER A 30 -2.36 -3.90 6.14
CA SER A 30 -3.11 -2.84 6.83
C SER A 30 -3.09 -1.52 6.03
N ALA A 31 -1.93 -1.13 5.50
CA ALA A 31 -1.78 0.05 4.64
C ALA A 31 -2.56 -0.08 3.32
N MET A 32 -2.48 -1.23 2.66
CA MET A 32 -3.24 -1.50 1.43
C MET A 32 -4.75 -1.36 1.65
N ARG A 33 -5.26 -1.81 2.79
CA ARG A 33 -6.71 -1.71 3.10
C ARG A 33 -7.19 -0.28 3.19
N VAL A 34 -6.34 0.68 3.53
CA VAL A 34 -6.77 2.08 3.68
C VAL A 34 -6.36 2.97 2.54
N LEU A 35 -5.67 2.44 1.53
CA LEU A 35 -5.30 3.17 0.34
C LEU A 35 -6.50 3.88 -0.33
N PRO A 36 -7.70 3.28 -0.44
CA PRO A 36 -8.86 3.96 -1.01
C PRO A 36 -9.31 5.23 -0.28
N LEU A 37 -8.93 5.39 0.99
CA LEU A 37 -9.30 6.56 1.81
C LEU A 37 -8.53 7.82 1.42
N LEU A 38 -7.47 7.69 0.60
CA LEU A 38 -6.81 8.84 -0.03
C LEU A 38 -7.74 9.64 -0.96
N ALA A 39 -8.82 9.02 -1.44
CA ALA A 39 -9.79 9.66 -2.31
C ALA A 39 -10.88 10.44 -1.56
N ASP A 40 -10.77 10.52 -0.22
CA ASP A 40 -11.72 11.14 0.70
C ASP A 40 -13.15 10.57 0.59
N ARG A 41 -13.79 10.30 1.72
CA ARG A 41 -15.20 9.84 1.75
C ARG A 41 -16.17 10.93 1.31
N GLN A 42 -15.86 12.21 1.51
CA GLN A 42 -16.85 13.29 1.42
C GLN A 42 -16.45 14.44 0.49
N GLY A 43 -15.21 14.48 0.01
CA GLY A 43 -14.69 15.62 -0.76
C GLY A 43 -14.05 15.27 -2.10
N VAL A 44 -13.29 16.24 -2.60
CA VAL A 44 -12.48 16.10 -3.81
C VAL A 44 -11.32 15.12 -3.51
N PRO A 45 -11.14 14.05 -4.29
CA PRO A 45 -10.04 13.13 -4.09
C PRO A 45 -8.68 13.82 -4.08
N PHE A 46 -7.81 13.39 -3.15
CA PHE A 46 -6.50 13.98 -2.95
C PHE A 46 -6.52 15.50 -2.71
N ARG A 47 -7.63 16.09 -2.22
CA ARG A 47 -7.75 17.56 -1.98
C ARG A 47 -6.66 18.12 -1.07
N HIS A 48 -6.12 17.26 -0.22
CA HIS A 48 -5.10 17.55 0.78
C HIS A 48 -3.71 17.77 0.19
N TRP A 49 -3.51 17.40 -1.08
CA TRP A 49 -2.24 17.55 -1.77
C TRP A 49 -2.34 18.60 -2.85
N LYS A 50 -1.28 19.38 -3.00
CA LYS A 50 -1.16 20.31 -4.13
C LYS A 50 -1.27 19.55 -5.46
N PRO A 51 -2.03 20.05 -6.46
CA PRO A 51 -2.27 19.36 -7.73
C PRO A 51 -0.99 18.81 -8.40
N GLU A 52 0.08 19.59 -8.40
CA GLU A 52 1.39 19.26 -8.97
C GLU A 52 2.11 18.10 -8.26
N ASN A 53 1.78 17.83 -7.00
CA ASN A 53 2.44 16.81 -6.19
C ASN A 53 1.66 15.49 -6.13
N LYS A 54 0.37 15.47 -6.50
CA LYS A 54 -0.53 14.32 -6.33
C LYS A 54 0.04 13.03 -6.91
N SER A 55 0.55 13.09 -8.14
CA SER A 55 1.12 11.92 -8.82
C SER A 55 2.41 11.43 -8.16
N ASN A 56 3.27 12.35 -7.71
CA ASN A 56 4.51 11.97 -7.03
C ASN A 56 4.22 11.29 -5.68
N TYR A 57 3.29 11.84 -4.90
CA TYR A 57 2.89 11.30 -3.61
C TYR A 57 2.24 9.92 -3.75
N LEU A 58 1.29 9.77 -4.68
CA LEU A 58 0.65 8.49 -4.93
C LEU A 58 1.64 7.43 -5.39
N LEU A 59 2.56 7.77 -6.30
CA LEU A 59 3.61 6.85 -6.75
C LEU A 59 4.51 6.42 -5.59
N ALA A 60 4.95 7.35 -4.74
CA ALA A 60 5.81 7.04 -3.60
C ALA A 60 5.12 6.09 -2.61
N ILE A 61 3.84 6.31 -2.32
CA ILE A 61 3.01 5.43 -1.47
C ILE A 61 2.92 4.01 -2.06
N LEU A 62 2.59 3.90 -3.35
CA LEU A 62 2.44 2.61 -4.03
C LEU A 62 3.76 1.84 -4.12
N LYS A 63 4.85 2.52 -4.51
CA LYS A 63 6.20 1.92 -4.57
C LYS A 63 6.67 1.43 -3.21
N ASN A 64 6.47 2.20 -2.14
CA ASN A 64 6.88 1.77 -0.81
C ASN A 64 6.08 0.57 -0.31
N THR A 65 4.79 0.54 -0.59
CA THR A 65 3.95 -0.63 -0.31
C THR A 65 4.48 -1.87 -1.07
N ALA A 66 4.81 -1.71 -2.35
CA ALA A 66 5.40 -2.77 -3.18
C ALA A 66 6.79 -3.22 -2.70
N ARG A 67 7.62 -2.33 -2.17
CA ARG A 67 8.89 -2.67 -1.52
C ARG A 67 8.71 -3.47 -0.24
N GLY A 68 7.73 -3.13 0.58
CA GLY A 68 7.42 -3.92 1.77
C GLY A 68 7.00 -5.35 1.42
N VAL A 69 6.23 -5.52 0.33
CA VAL A 69 5.94 -6.84 -0.23
C VAL A 69 7.23 -7.56 -0.67
N GLU A 70 8.10 -6.90 -1.44
CA GLU A 70 9.35 -7.51 -1.90
C GLU A 70 10.25 -7.94 -0.74
N TYR A 71 10.40 -7.10 0.29
CA TYR A 71 11.19 -7.40 1.48
C TYR A 71 10.76 -8.70 2.11
N VAL A 72 9.44 -8.84 2.35
CA VAL A 72 8.89 -10.05 2.98
C VAL A 72 9.14 -11.29 2.14
N LEU A 73 8.98 -11.19 0.82
CA LEU A 73 9.10 -12.34 -0.09
C LEU A 73 10.55 -12.76 -0.36
N THR A 74 11.48 -11.81 -0.35
CA THR A 74 12.85 -12.07 -0.79
C THR A 74 13.83 -12.13 0.37
N LYS A 75 13.49 -11.54 1.52
CA LYS A 75 14.41 -11.21 2.61
C LYS A 75 15.67 -10.49 2.12
N GLY A 76 15.58 -9.86 0.95
CA GLY A 76 16.71 -9.33 0.21
C GLY A 76 16.99 -7.89 0.59
N HIS A 77 18.22 -7.45 0.31
CA HIS A 77 18.58 -6.05 0.39
C HIS A 77 17.73 -5.24 -0.60
N ILE A 78 16.92 -4.34 -0.04
CA ILE A 78 16.24 -3.29 -0.80
C ILE A 78 17.27 -2.20 -1.12
N ASP A 79 17.14 -1.50 -2.25
CA ASP A 79 17.85 -0.24 -2.46
C ASP A 79 17.38 0.80 -1.42
N TYR A 80 18.09 0.86 -0.30
CA TYR A 80 17.75 1.73 0.83
C TYR A 80 17.75 3.21 0.44
N ALA A 81 18.63 3.65 -0.44
CA ALA A 81 18.70 5.05 -0.84
C ALA A 81 17.43 5.46 -1.61
N ALA A 82 17.00 4.62 -2.56
CA ALA A 82 15.75 4.84 -3.28
C ALA A 82 14.53 4.76 -2.34
N ALA A 83 14.58 3.90 -1.34
CA ALA A 83 13.50 3.74 -0.38
C ALA A 83 13.38 4.93 0.58
N ILE A 84 14.50 5.45 1.09
CA ILE A 84 14.56 6.66 1.93
C ILE A 84 14.02 7.88 1.17
N ALA A 85 14.42 8.03 -0.10
CA ALA A 85 13.93 9.14 -0.93
C ALA A 85 12.40 9.11 -1.08
N ASP A 86 11.82 7.93 -1.38
CA ASP A 86 10.38 7.80 -1.49
C ASP A 86 9.68 7.97 -0.12
N ALA A 87 10.28 7.51 0.98
CA ALA A 87 9.74 7.70 2.33
C ALA A 87 9.70 9.18 2.75
N HIS A 88 10.72 9.97 2.39
CA HIS A 88 10.69 11.41 2.57
C HIS A 88 9.53 12.05 1.80
N ILE A 89 9.30 11.63 0.55
CA ILE A 89 8.16 12.10 -0.25
C ILE A 89 6.82 11.75 0.43
N ILE A 90 6.67 10.53 0.97
CA ILE A 90 5.47 10.14 1.72
C ILE A 90 5.31 11.00 2.98
N HIS A 91 6.39 11.25 3.72
CA HIS A 91 6.32 12.09 4.91
C HIS A 91 5.86 13.51 4.56
N VAL A 92 6.38 14.11 3.49
CA VAL A 92 5.91 15.41 3.00
C VAL A 92 4.43 15.34 2.61
N ALA A 93 3.99 14.29 1.92
CA ALA A 93 2.58 14.08 1.57
C ALA A 93 1.67 13.98 2.80
N TYR A 94 2.15 13.32 3.85
CA TYR A 94 1.48 13.22 5.15
C TYR A 94 1.39 14.60 5.82
N VAL A 95 2.50 15.33 5.90
CA VAL A 95 2.58 16.65 6.51
C VAL A 95 1.66 17.64 5.78
N GLU A 96 1.69 17.69 4.44
CA GLU A 96 0.77 18.51 3.66
C GLU A 96 -0.69 18.15 3.96
N ALA A 97 -1.01 16.86 4.11
CA ALA A 97 -2.36 16.46 4.46
C ALA A 97 -2.79 16.92 5.85
N CYS A 98 -1.91 16.83 6.85
CA CYS A 98 -2.17 17.29 8.21
C CYS A 98 -2.40 18.81 8.29
N TYR A 99 -1.69 19.60 7.48
CA TYR A 99 -1.87 21.06 7.46
C TYR A 99 -3.26 21.49 6.98
N HIS A 100 -3.89 20.69 6.12
CA HIS A 100 -5.17 21.03 5.54
C HIS A 100 -6.37 20.49 6.31
N ASP A 101 -6.24 19.35 7.02
CA ASP A 101 -7.34 18.74 7.78
C ASP A 101 -6.82 17.65 8.75
N VAL A 102 -6.74 17.96 10.04
CA VAL A 102 -6.13 17.08 11.08
C VAL A 102 -6.94 15.81 11.35
N ASP A 103 -8.22 15.77 11.00
CA ASP A 103 -9.11 14.63 11.25
C ASP A 103 -9.46 13.85 9.97
N CYS A 104 -8.76 14.10 8.86
CA CYS A 104 -9.13 13.46 7.60
C CYS A 104 -8.54 12.05 7.44
N SER A 105 -9.39 11.16 6.95
CA SER A 105 -9.03 9.79 6.55
C SER A 105 -7.79 9.65 5.65
N THR A 106 -7.49 10.68 4.87
CA THR A 106 -6.34 10.74 3.96
C THR A 106 -5.02 10.84 4.72
N VAL A 107 -4.96 11.58 5.84
CA VAL A 107 -3.77 11.66 6.71
C VAL A 107 -3.40 10.27 7.21
N TYR A 108 -4.41 9.50 7.64
CA TYR A 108 -4.20 8.17 8.17
C TYR A 108 -3.75 7.17 7.12
N ALA A 109 -4.30 7.22 5.91
CA ALA A 109 -3.85 6.36 4.81
C ALA A 109 -2.40 6.65 4.40
N ALA A 110 -2.02 7.94 4.33
CA ALA A 110 -0.63 8.33 4.08
C ALA A 110 0.31 7.90 5.21
N ASN A 111 -0.11 8.05 6.47
CA ASN A 111 0.64 7.59 7.64
C ASN A 111 0.77 6.06 7.69
N ALA A 112 -0.28 5.34 7.32
CA ALA A 112 -0.26 3.88 7.23
C ALA A 112 0.78 3.41 6.20
N ALA A 113 0.82 4.04 5.02
CA ALA A 113 1.84 3.74 4.02
C ALA A 113 3.27 4.10 4.50
N TYR A 114 3.43 5.25 5.16
CA TYR A 114 4.71 5.67 5.75
C TYR A 114 5.21 4.66 6.78
N THR A 115 4.34 4.27 7.72
CA THR A 115 4.67 3.35 8.81
C THR A 115 4.89 1.92 8.34
N ALA A 116 4.16 1.45 7.32
CA ALA A 116 4.44 0.15 6.71
C ALA A 116 5.85 0.11 6.09
N TYR A 117 6.31 1.22 5.52
CA TYR A 117 7.69 1.33 5.05
C TYR A 117 8.70 1.36 6.19
N THR A 118 8.49 2.19 7.22
CA THR A 118 9.44 2.26 8.34
C THR A 118 9.60 0.91 9.04
N ALA A 119 8.59 0.04 8.98
CA ALA A 119 8.70 -1.34 9.44
C ALA A 119 9.71 -2.18 8.63
N CYS A 120 9.92 -1.88 7.35
CA CYS A 120 10.85 -2.60 6.47
C CYS A 120 12.28 -2.06 6.51
N ALA A 121 12.45 -0.79 6.89
CA ALA A 121 13.75 -0.14 6.93
C ALA A 121 14.44 -0.44 8.26
N GLU A 122 15.08 -1.61 8.36
CA GLU A 122 16.12 -1.82 9.38
C GLU A 122 17.27 -0.82 9.12
N TYR A 123 17.24 0.36 9.74
CA TYR A 123 18.36 1.28 9.67
C TYR A 123 18.75 1.87 11.02
N PRO A 124 20.04 1.79 11.40
CA PRO A 124 20.60 2.55 12.51
C PRO A 124 20.87 4.00 12.08
N LEU A 125 20.24 4.95 12.79
CA LEU A 125 20.73 6.29 13.16
C LEU A 125 21.21 7.32 12.11
N THR A 126 21.41 7.05 10.82
CA THR A 126 21.91 8.09 9.88
C THR A 126 20.84 8.72 8.97
N ALA A 127 19.85 7.96 8.50
CA ALA A 127 18.60 8.54 7.96
C ALA A 127 17.72 9.12 9.09
N TYR A 128 17.98 8.66 10.31
CA TYR A 128 17.36 9.07 11.56
C TYR A 128 17.59 10.55 11.83
N GLU A 129 18.80 11.10 11.69
CA GLU A 129 19.10 12.51 12.03
C GLU A 129 18.33 13.52 11.17
N TYR A 130 17.97 13.19 9.93
CA TYR A 130 17.18 14.07 9.05
C TYR A 130 15.66 13.94 9.26
N ALA A 131 15.19 12.78 9.73
CA ALA A 131 13.79 12.54 10.08
C ALA A 131 13.46 12.83 11.57
N HIS A 132 14.48 12.89 12.44
CA HIS A 132 14.34 13.00 13.90
C HIS A 132 13.90 14.36 14.42
N ALA A 133 14.02 15.42 13.63
CA ALA A 133 13.49 16.71 14.03
C ALA A 133 11.95 16.74 14.08
N LEU A 134 11.26 15.75 13.49
CA LEU A 134 9.80 15.82 13.26
C LEU A 134 8.99 14.63 13.82
N VAL A 135 9.60 13.52 14.25
CA VAL A 135 8.86 12.35 14.80
C VAL A 135 9.58 11.80 16.04
N PRO A 136 9.08 12.02 17.28
CA PRO A 136 9.86 11.80 18.51
C PRO A 136 10.13 10.34 18.93
N ASN A 137 9.93 9.31 18.09
CA ASN A 137 10.10 7.93 18.55
C ASN A 137 10.72 7.03 17.48
N THR A 138 11.79 6.32 17.88
CA THR A 138 12.33 5.13 17.23
C THR A 138 11.23 4.07 17.11
N TYR A 139 10.48 4.09 16.02
CA TYR A 139 9.51 3.03 15.77
C TYR A 139 10.27 1.77 15.36
N ASN A 140 10.37 0.79 16.27
CA ASN A 140 10.66 -0.57 15.83
C ASN A 140 9.51 -1.05 14.91
N TYR A 141 9.78 -2.04 14.06
CA TYR A 141 8.83 -2.54 13.07
C TYR A 141 7.48 -2.99 13.68
N LYS A 142 7.46 -3.42 14.95
CA LYS A 142 6.23 -3.80 15.67
C LYS A 142 5.38 -2.59 15.99
N THR A 143 6.00 -1.53 16.50
CA THR A 143 5.30 -0.28 16.78
C THR A 143 4.84 0.37 15.47
N ALA A 144 5.68 0.40 14.44
CA ALA A 144 5.28 0.88 13.12
C ALA A 144 4.05 0.13 12.58
N ALA A 145 4.06 -1.21 12.63
CA ALA A 145 2.94 -2.05 12.23
C ALA A 145 1.65 -1.79 13.04
N ALA A 146 1.77 -1.59 14.35
CA ALA A 146 0.63 -1.24 15.19
C ALA A 146 0.07 0.16 14.87
N TYR A 147 0.93 1.13 14.57
CA TYR A 147 0.52 2.45 14.11
C TYR A 147 -0.13 2.40 12.73
N THR A 148 0.33 1.53 11.83
CA THR A 148 -0.33 1.30 10.54
C THR A 148 -1.75 0.78 10.74
N ALA A 149 -1.93 -0.19 11.63
CA ALA A 149 -3.24 -0.74 11.96
C ALA A 149 -4.15 0.26 12.70
N ASP A 150 -3.60 1.06 13.60
CA ASP A 150 -4.33 2.12 14.30
C ASP A 150 -4.79 3.23 13.34
N ALA A 151 -3.88 3.69 12.47
CA ALA A 151 -4.21 4.65 11.41
C ALA A 151 -5.29 4.08 10.50
N ALA A 152 -5.25 2.79 10.19
CA ALA A 152 -6.26 2.15 9.36
C ALA A 152 -7.69 2.23 9.97
N ILE A 153 -7.81 2.35 11.29
CA ILE A 153 -9.07 2.27 12.02
C ILE A 153 -9.68 3.64 12.31
N ASP A 154 -8.88 4.70 12.32
CA ASP A 154 -9.31 6.04 12.70
C ASP A 154 -10.37 6.66 11.76
N VAL A 155 -10.54 6.08 10.58
CA VAL A 155 -11.43 6.58 9.52
C VAL A 155 -12.91 6.27 9.80
N ASN A 156 -13.41 6.53 11.01
CA ASN A 156 -14.73 6.09 11.50
C ASN A 156 -14.86 4.56 11.66
N ALA A 157 -13.89 3.91 12.32
CA ALA A 157 -14.00 2.56 12.87
C ALA A 157 -14.76 1.59 11.95
N ASP A 158 -14.34 1.53 10.68
CA ASP A 158 -15.01 0.69 9.70
C ASP A 158 -14.90 -0.76 10.19
N VAL A 159 -16.04 -1.34 10.54
CA VAL A 159 -16.13 -2.67 11.13
C VAL A 159 -15.53 -3.73 10.23
N ASP A 160 -15.47 -3.48 8.91
CA ASP A 160 -14.79 -4.37 7.97
C ASP A 160 -13.28 -4.31 8.17
N ILE A 161 -12.67 -3.11 8.26
CA ILE A 161 -11.21 -2.96 8.44
C ILE A 161 -10.77 -3.57 9.77
N ILE A 162 -11.47 -3.26 10.86
CA ILE A 162 -11.16 -3.80 12.20
C ILE A 162 -11.20 -5.33 12.17
N ARG A 163 -12.23 -5.91 11.56
CA ARG A 163 -12.38 -7.36 11.42
C ARG A 163 -11.22 -7.97 10.65
N GLU A 164 -10.83 -7.40 9.51
CA GLU A 164 -9.74 -7.95 8.71
C GLU A 164 -8.37 -7.80 9.40
N ILE A 165 -8.16 -6.72 10.16
CA ILE A 165 -6.96 -6.56 10.99
C ILE A 165 -6.90 -7.64 12.08
N GLN A 166 -8.01 -7.89 12.77
CA GLN A 166 -8.10 -8.97 13.77
C GLN A 166 -7.86 -10.35 13.15
N GLN A 167 -8.40 -10.58 11.95
CA GLN A 167 -8.19 -11.82 11.20
C GLN A 167 -6.71 -12.00 10.84
N ASP A 168 -6.07 -10.97 10.26
CA ASP A 168 -4.65 -11.03 9.93
C ASP A 168 -3.81 -11.32 11.19
N LEU A 169 -4.10 -10.68 12.34
CA LEU A 169 -3.40 -10.96 13.60
C LEU A 169 -3.55 -12.42 14.05
N ALA A 170 -4.75 -13.00 13.93
CA ALA A 170 -4.98 -14.41 14.24
C ALA A 170 -4.24 -15.34 13.26
N ASP A 171 -4.06 -14.90 12.02
CA ASP A 171 -3.35 -15.65 10.99
C ASP A 171 -1.82 -15.58 11.14
N LEU A 172 -1.27 -14.52 11.74
CA LEU A 172 0.17 -14.42 12.04
C LEU A 172 0.69 -15.61 12.86
N GLU A 173 -0.15 -16.20 13.71
CA GLU A 173 0.20 -17.37 14.52
C GLU A 173 0.25 -18.67 13.70
N LYS A 174 -0.47 -18.72 12.57
CA LYS A 174 -0.74 -19.95 11.82
C LYS A 174 -0.02 -20.03 10.48
N MET A 175 0.43 -18.91 9.92
CA MET A 175 1.07 -18.88 8.62
C MET A 175 2.35 -18.05 8.60
N ILE A 176 3.19 -18.32 7.60
CA ILE A 176 4.38 -17.53 7.30
C ILE A 176 3.98 -16.22 6.59
N ALA A 177 4.85 -15.21 6.66
CA ALA A 177 4.59 -13.86 6.14
C ALA A 177 4.28 -13.85 4.63
N GLU A 178 4.97 -14.67 3.84
CA GLU A 178 4.69 -14.84 2.41
C GLU A 178 3.25 -15.28 2.14
N LYS A 179 2.81 -16.32 2.85
CA LYS A 179 1.45 -16.87 2.69
C LYS A 179 0.39 -15.85 3.08
N LEU A 180 0.66 -15.02 4.09
CA LEU A 180 -0.20 -13.91 4.49
C LEU A 180 -0.35 -12.87 3.38
N LEU A 181 0.75 -12.47 2.72
CA LEU A 181 0.72 -11.52 1.60
C LEU A 181 -0.01 -12.03 0.35
N GLN A 182 -0.12 -13.35 0.21
CA GLN A 182 -0.85 -14.01 -0.87
C GLN A 182 -2.31 -14.32 -0.51
N GLN A 183 -2.78 -14.04 0.71
CA GLN A 183 -4.21 -14.10 0.99
C GLN A 183 -4.93 -12.91 0.35
N PRO A 184 -6.21 -13.08 -0.06
CA PRO A 184 -7.07 -11.95 -0.37
C PRO A 184 -7.00 -10.89 0.74
N LEU A 185 -7.05 -9.62 0.35
CA LEU A 185 -6.99 -8.52 1.32
C LEU A 185 -8.23 -8.51 2.23
N TRP A 186 -9.34 -9.06 1.74
CA TRP A 186 -10.59 -9.20 2.48
C TRP A 186 -10.98 -10.67 2.56
N SER A 187 -11.16 -11.19 3.78
CA SER A 187 -11.64 -12.57 4.03
C SER A 187 -13.09 -12.78 3.60
N LYS A 188 -13.85 -11.68 3.45
CA LYS A 188 -15.26 -11.66 3.04
C LYS A 188 -15.50 -10.53 2.05
N ALA A 189 -16.63 -10.58 1.35
CA ALA A 189 -17.08 -9.46 0.52
C ALA A 189 -17.20 -8.18 1.36
N THR A 190 -16.67 -7.07 0.86
CA THR A 190 -16.72 -5.77 1.52
C THR A 190 -18.11 -5.17 1.44
N THR A 191 -18.45 -4.28 2.37
CA THR A 191 -19.69 -3.49 2.32
C THR A 191 -19.82 -2.65 1.04
N LYS A 192 -21.06 -2.29 0.69
CA LYS A 192 -21.36 -1.40 -0.45
C LYS A 192 -20.70 -0.03 -0.32
N GLU A 193 -20.64 0.50 0.90
CA GLU A 193 -19.94 1.75 1.19
C GLU A 193 -18.46 1.63 0.83
N TRP A 194 -17.80 0.55 1.27
CA TRP A 194 -16.41 0.32 0.93
C TRP A 194 -16.17 0.15 -0.58
N GLN A 195 -17.07 -0.57 -1.27
CA GLN A 195 -17.01 -0.70 -2.74
C GLN A 195 -17.12 0.67 -3.44
N HIS A 196 -17.96 1.57 -2.91
CA HIS A 196 -18.10 2.92 -3.43
C HIS A 196 -16.83 3.75 -3.21
N ILE A 197 -16.24 3.69 -2.00
CA ILE A 197 -14.95 4.35 -1.68
C ILE A 197 -13.86 3.86 -2.63
N ASN A 198 -13.74 2.54 -2.80
CA ASN A 198 -12.76 1.94 -3.70
C ASN A 198 -12.98 2.40 -5.15
N SER A 199 -14.23 2.46 -5.62
CA SER A 199 -14.55 2.94 -6.97
C SER A 199 -14.16 4.40 -7.17
N ARG A 200 -14.41 5.26 -6.18
CA ARG A 200 -14.00 6.67 -6.19
C ARG A 200 -12.48 6.81 -6.23
N PHE A 201 -11.77 6.01 -5.43
CA PHE A 201 -10.31 5.98 -5.45
C PHE A 201 -9.77 5.64 -6.83
N ARG A 202 -10.24 4.55 -7.44
CA ARG A 202 -9.82 4.15 -8.79
C ARG A 202 -10.07 5.26 -9.81
N PHE A 203 -11.27 5.84 -9.80
CA PHE A 203 -11.61 6.94 -10.69
C PHE A 203 -10.70 8.16 -10.50
N ALA A 204 -10.40 8.51 -9.25
CA ALA A 204 -9.50 9.62 -8.91
C ALA A 204 -8.07 9.36 -9.39
N VAL A 205 -7.56 8.14 -9.18
CA VAL A 205 -6.24 7.72 -9.64
C VAL A 205 -6.12 7.81 -11.16
N LEU A 206 -7.13 7.32 -11.89
CA LEU A 206 -7.15 7.40 -13.36
C LEU A 206 -7.22 8.84 -13.87
N LYS A 207 -7.92 9.72 -13.16
CA LYS A 207 -7.99 11.17 -13.49
C LYS A 207 -6.65 11.90 -13.38
N LEU A 208 -5.65 11.35 -12.70
CA LEU A 208 -4.30 11.92 -12.69
C LEU A 208 -3.61 11.80 -14.06
N ASN A 209 -4.13 10.98 -14.98
CA ASN A 209 -3.63 10.79 -16.35
C ASN A 209 -2.11 10.54 -16.41
N ALA A 210 -1.60 9.78 -15.44
CA ALA A 210 -0.17 9.53 -15.27
C ALA A 210 0.22 8.05 -15.43
N GLY A 211 -0.65 7.23 -16.04
CA GLY A 211 -0.36 5.82 -16.31
C GLY A 211 -0.51 4.88 -15.11
N PHE A 212 -1.32 5.25 -14.10
CA PHE A 212 -1.47 4.48 -12.86
C PHE A 212 -2.25 3.17 -13.01
N GLU A 213 -2.72 2.80 -14.20
CA GLU A 213 -3.45 1.54 -14.44
C GLU A 213 -2.64 0.33 -13.95
N VAL A 214 -1.32 0.33 -14.19
CA VAL A 214 -0.41 -0.75 -13.77
C VAL A 214 -0.45 -0.98 -12.24
N TRP A 215 -0.61 0.08 -11.46
CA TRP A 215 -0.70 -0.01 -10.00
C TRP A 215 -2.08 -0.40 -9.52
N LEU A 216 -3.14 0.01 -10.23
CA LEU A 216 -4.50 -0.42 -9.94
C LEU A 216 -4.68 -1.92 -10.22
N ASP A 217 -4.12 -2.42 -11.31
CA ASP A 217 -4.09 -3.85 -11.63
C ASP A 217 -3.33 -4.63 -10.56
N TRP A 218 -2.15 -4.13 -10.15
CA TRP A 218 -1.38 -4.74 -9.06
C TRP A 218 -2.14 -4.74 -7.72
N TYR A 219 -2.84 -3.65 -7.39
CA TYR A 219 -3.68 -3.56 -6.20
C TYR A 219 -4.86 -4.53 -6.26
N ASP A 220 -5.51 -4.69 -7.42
CA ASP A 220 -6.59 -5.68 -7.61
C ASP A 220 -6.11 -7.12 -7.44
N ASP A 221 -4.90 -7.41 -7.91
CA ASP A 221 -4.26 -8.70 -7.68
C ASP A 221 -4.06 -8.97 -6.18
N ARG A 222 -3.74 -7.94 -5.38
CA ARG A 222 -3.67 -8.07 -3.90
C ARG A 222 -5.05 -8.25 -3.28
N LEU A 223 -6.06 -7.51 -3.75
CA LEU A 223 -7.45 -7.67 -3.28
C LEU A 223 -7.92 -9.12 -3.46
N GLN A 224 -7.53 -9.77 -4.56
CA GLN A 224 -7.90 -11.14 -4.91
C GLN A 224 -6.95 -12.21 -4.36
N GLY A 225 -5.84 -11.84 -3.73
CA GLY A 225 -4.84 -12.80 -3.23
C GLY A 225 -4.12 -13.54 -4.36
N LYS A 226 -3.91 -12.91 -5.52
CA LYS A 226 -3.18 -13.56 -6.61
C LYS A 226 -1.71 -13.78 -6.24
N PRO A 227 -1.07 -14.83 -6.76
CA PRO A 227 0.37 -15.02 -6.63
C PRO A 227 1.17 -13.79 -7.07
N ILE A 228 2.35 -13.60 -6.47
CA ILE A 228 3.21 -12.44 -6.74
C ILE A 228 4.36 -12.90 -7.63
N ASP A 229 4.50 -12.29 -8.80
CA ASP A 229 5.73 -12.44 -9.60
C ASP A 229 6.86 -11.65 -8.95
N ILE A 230 7.69 -12.36 -8.17
CA ILE A 230 8.82 -11.78 -7.44
C ILE A 230 9.83 -11.12 -8.40
N LYS A 231 10.03 -11.68 -9.60
CA LYS A 231 10.97 -11.15 -10.58
C LYS A 231 10.47 -9.83 -11.14
N LEU A 232 9.19 -9.76 -11.50
CA LEU A 232 8.56 -8.52 -11.94
C LEU A 232 8.56 -7.46 -10.84
N LEU A 233 8.20 -7.84 -9.61
CA LEU A 233 8.19 -6.93 -8.46
C LEU A 233 9.57 -6.31 -8.20
N ARG A 234 10.64 -7.11 -8.28
CA ARG A 234 12.02 -6.63 -8.21
C ARG A 234 12.31 -5.59 -9.28
N GLN A 235 11.89 -5.81 -10.53
CA GLN A 235 12.10 -4.84 -11.60
C GLN A 235 11.31 -3.55 -11.35
N TRP A 236 10.09 -3.66 -10.80
CA TRP A 236 9.26 -2.50 -10.46
C TRP A 236 9.85 -1.63 -9.35
N ASN A 237 10.46 -2.25 -8.35
CA ASN A 237 11.07 -1.53 -7.24
C ASN A 237 12.45 -0.96 -7.59
N ASN A 238 13.10 -1.47 -8.65
CA ASN A 238 14.42 -1.08 -9.12
C ASN A 238 14.38 -0.39 -10.50
N VAL A 239 13.46 0.57 -10.67
CA VAL A 239 13.36 1.37 -11.91
C VAL A 239 14.69 2.08 -12.20
N PRO A 240 15.21 2.04 -13.44
CA PRO A 240 16.46 2.72 -13.80
C PRO A 240 16.46 4.23 -13.47
N LYS A 241 17.60 4.77 -13.01
CA LYS A 241 17.72 6.17 -12.55
C LYS A 241 17.40 7.19 -13.65
N ASP A 242 17.71 6.87 -14.89
CA ASP A 242 17.39 7.66 -16.08
C ASP A 242 15.88 7.72 -16.34
N ILE A 243 15.14 6.63 -16.10
CA ILE A 243 13.68 6.62 -16.14
C ILE A 243 13.10 7.38 -14.95
N GLN A 244 13.66 7.23 -13.75
CA GLN A 244 13.21 7.97 -12.56
C GLN A 244 13.26 9.49 -12.76
N LYS A 245 14.31 10.00 -13.41
CA LYS A 245 14.47 11.44 -13.72
C LYS A 245 13.42 11.99 -14.69
N GLN A 246 12.76 11.14 -15.46
CA GLN A 246 11.72 11.53 -16.42
C GLN A 246 10.34 11.69 -15.77
N GLY A 247 10.21 11.38 -14.47
CA GLY A 247 8.99 11.59 -13.70
C GLY A 247 7.97 10.45 -13.79
N VAL A 248 6.82 10.63 -13.13
CA VAL A 248 5.83 9.57 -12.87
C VAL A 248 5.31 8.92 -14.15
N VAL A 249 5.04 9.71 -15.19
CA VAL A 249 4.49 9.21 -16.46
C VAL A 249 5.46 8.21 -17.10
N ALA A 250 6.74 8.56 -17.18
CA ALA A 250 7.77 7.70 -17.76
C ALA A 250 8.01 6.44 -16.91
N ILE A 251 8.02 6.59 -15.58
CA ILE A 251 8.09 5.45 -14.65
C ILE A 251 6.94 4.48 -14.92
N ASN A 252 5.70 4.95 -14.90
CA ASN A 252 4.54 4.08 -15.07
C ASN A 252 4.48 3.44 -16.48
N ALA A 253 4.90 4.17 -17.52
CA ALA A 253 5.05 3.61 -18.86
C ALA A 253 6.11 2.49 -18.91
N TYR A 254 7.25 2.68 -18.24
CA TYR A 254 8.28 1.65 -18.09
C TYR A 254 7.74 0.42 -17.35
N LEU A 255 7.07 0.58 -16.22
CA LEU A 255 6.48 -0.52 -15.46
C LEU A 255 5.49 -1.32 -16.30
N LYS A 256 4.63 -0.63 -17.05
CA LYS A 256 3.68 -1.25 -17.97
C LYS A 256 4.38 -2.04 -19.08
N SER A 257 5.53 -1.57 -19.56
CA SER A 257 6.32 -2.26 -20.60
C SER A 257 6.94 -3.58 -20.13
N LEU A 258 7.09 -3.77 -18.81
CA LEU A 258 7.60 -5.01 -18.20
C LEU A 258 6.55 -6.11 -18.11
N LEU A 259 5.26 -5.75 -18.18
CA LEU A 259 4.19 -6.73 -18.16
C LEU A 259 4.31 -7.66 -19.38
N PRO A 260 4.05 -8.97 -19.21
CA PRO A 260 3.98 -9.88 -20.34
C PRO A 260 3.03 -9.29 -21.38
N LYS A 261 3.46 -9.23 -22.64
CA LYS A 261 2.53 -8.96 -23.73
C LYS A 261 1.55 -10.13 -23.71
N VAL A 262 0.35 -9.88 -23.19
CA VAL A 262 -0.74 -10.85 -23.33
C VAL A 262 -0.90 -11.01 -24.83
N GLU A 263 -0.45 -12.14 -25.38
CA GLU A 263 -0.73 -12.48 -26.75
C GLU A 263 -2.25 -12.55 -26.85
N THR A 264 -2.84 -11.50 -27.42
CA THR A 264 -4.27 -11.33 -27.66
C THR A 264 -4.87 -12.44 -28.56
N ARG A 265 -4.08 -13.46 -28.91
CA ARG A 265 -4.51 -14.62 -29.70
C ARG A 265 -5.49 -15.52 -28.98
N SER A 266 -5.38 -15.77 -27.67
CA SER A 266 -6.17 -16.84 -27.04
C SER A 266 -7.60 -16.44 -26.65
N VAL A 267 -7.84 -15.19 -26.24
CA VAL A 267 -9.19 -14.73 -25.85
C VAL A 267 -10.04 -14.44 -27.09
N PHE A 268 -9.46 -13.83 -28.12
CA PHE A 268 -10.16 -13.60 -29.37
C PHE A 268 -10.46 -14.92 -30.09
N GLU A 269 -9.53 -15.89 -30.13
CA GLU A 269 -9.81 -17.22 -30.67
C GLU A 269 -10.78 -18.05 -29.81
N SER A 270 -10.76 -17.93 -28.49
CA SER A 270 -11.72 -18.61 -27.61
C SER A 270 -13.13 -18.05 -27.80
N CYS A 271 -13.26 -16.73 -27.96
CA CYS A 271 -14.53 -16.10 -28.33
C CYS A 271 -14.93 -16.47 -29.77
N LEU A 272 -14.03 -16.47 -30.75
CA LEU A 272 -14.33 -16.84 -32.13
C LEU A 272 -14.80 -18.30 -32.25
N ARG A 273 -14.15 -19.24 -31.54
CA ARG A 273 -14.55 -20.65 -31.48
C ARG A 273 -15.88 -20.86 -30.76
N TYR A 274 -16.21 -20.01 -29.79
CA TYR A 274 -17.52 -20.03 -29.14
C TYR A 274 -18.62 -19.54 -30.09
N PHE A 275 -18.36 -18.50 -30.89
CA PHE A 275 -19.31 -17.99 -31.89
C PHE A 275 -19.45 -18.88 -33.13
N GLN A 276 -18.39 -19.57 -33.56
CA GLN A 276 -18.41 -20.51 -34.69
C GLN A 276 -19.09 -21.86 -34.37
N ARG A 277 -19.42 -22.13 -33.09
CA ARG A 277 -20.18 -23.32 -32.67
C ARG A 277 -21.68 -23.04 -32.46
N LEU A 278 -22.11 -21.79 -32.63
CA LEU A 278 -23.49 -21.35 -32.42
C LEU A 278 -24.25 -21.11 -33.75
N TRP A 279 -23.64 -21.45 -34.88
CA TRP A 279 -24.20 -21.44 -36.23
C TRP A 279 -23.70 -22.66 -37.00
#